data_AF-A0A519HN81-F1
#
_entry.id   AF-A0A519HN81-F1
#
_cell.length_a   1.000
_cell.length_b   1.000
_cell.length_c   1.000
_cell.angle_alpha   90.00
_cell.angle_beta   90.00
_cell.angle_gamma   90.00
#
_symmetry.space_group_name_H-M   'P 1'
#
loop_
_entity.id
_entity.type
_entity.pdbx_description
1 polymer ?
#
loop_
_entity_poly.entity_id
_entity_poly.type
_entity_poly.pdbx_seq_one_letter_code
_entity_poly.pdbx_strand_id
1 'polypeptide(L)'
;MHRCRECETVLQEGRNWHASYAARTYRHCMDCARAYSRRRYGLIQPGVKRRKPVGVGSGKPITVKRDWAVKNRAQLAQARRDRMRD
;
A
#
# COMPACT_ATOMS: atom_id res chain seq x y z
N MET A 1 15.15 -19.94 17.33
CA MET A 1 15.52 -19.19 16.09
C MET A 1 14.93 -19.94 14.90
N HIS A 2 13.92 -19.38 14.22
CA HIS A 2 13.24 -20.05 13.11
C HIS A 2 13.93 -19.75 11.78
N ARG A 3 13.81 -20.65 10.79
CA ARG A 3 14.29 -20.45 9.41
C ARG A 3 13.14 -20.52 8.42
N CYS A 4 13.25 -19.77 7.33
CA CYS A 4 12.33 -19.84 6.21
C CYS A 4 12.37 -21.25 5.61
N ARG A 5 11.22 -21.84 5.31
CA ARG A 5 11.11 -23.17 4.70
C ARG A 5 11.59 -23.20 3.25
N GLU A 6 11.52 -22.07 2.55
CA GLU A 6 11.85 -21.99 1.11
C GLU A 6 13.30 -21.57 0.84
N CYS A 7 13.82 -20.59 1.59
CA CYS A 7 15.14 -20.01 1.33
C CYS A 7 16.11 -20.12 2.51
N GLU A 8 15.70 -20.81 3.58
CA GLU A 8 16.50 -21.08 4.79
C GLU A 8 16.99 -19.85 5.57
N THR A 9 16.69 -18.64 5.10
CA THR A 9 17.00 -17.38 5.80
C THR A 9 16.46 -17.40 7.22
N VAL A 10 17.27 -16.91 8.15
CA VAL A 10 16.90 -16.71 9.55
C VAL A 10 15.70 -15.78 9.64
N LEU A 11 14.63 -16.24 10.28
CA LEU A 11 13.43 -15.45 10.52
C LEU A 11 13.61 -14.58 11.77
N GLN A 12 13.48 -13.28 11.56
CA GLN A 12 13.51 -12.23 12.57
C GLN A 12 12.16 -11.52 12.58
N GLU A 13 11.44 -11.66 13.69
CA GLU A 13 10.15 -11.01 13.88
C GLU A 13 10.28 -9.49 13.74
N GLY A 14 9.36 -8.87 13.00
CA GLY A 14 9.36 -7.42 12.74
C GLY A 14 10.33 -6.94 11.65
N ARG A 15 11.21 -7.81 11.15
CA ARG A 15 12.13 -7.51 10.03
C ARG A 15 11.72 -8.22 8.75
N ASN A 16 12.00 -9.52 8.67
CA ASN A 16 11.73 -10.36 7.50
C ASN A 16 10.65 -11.41 7.78
N TRP A 17 10.03 -11.35 8.97
CA TRP A 17 8.98 -12.25 9.41
C TRP A 17 7.92 -11.46 10.20
N HIS A 18 6.65 -11.52 9.79
CA HIS A 18 5.58 -10.81 10.48
C HIS A 18 5.27 -11.46 11.83
N ALA A 19 4.96 -10.66 12.86
CA ALA A 19 4.50 -11.17 14.17
C ALA A 19 3.29 -12.10 14.03
N SER A 20 2.35 -11.77 13.14
CA SER A 20 1.18 -12.60 12.83
C SER A 20 1.55 -13.95 12.18
N TYR A 21 2.73 -14.06 11.57
CA TYR A 21 3.23 -15.32 11.00
C TYR A 21 3.86 -16.19 12.08
N ALA A 22 4.55 -15.59 13.05
CA ALA A 22 5.07 -16.28 14.22
C ALA A 22 3.94 -16.92 15.05
N ALA A 23 2.86 -16.18 15.29
CA ALA A 23 1.68 -16.67 16.01
C ALA A 23 0.95 -17.85 15.34
N ARG A 24 1.04 -17.97 13.99
CA ARG A 24 0.36 -19.00 13.20
C ARG A 24 1.28 -20.13 12.74
N THR A 25 2.49 -20.25 13.29
CA THR A 25 3.53 -21.22 12.89
C THR A 25 3.94 -21.16 11.40
N TYR A 26 3.66 -20.04 10.73
CA TYR A 26 3.93 -19.88 9.30
C TYR A 26 5.41 -19.60 9.06
N ARG A 27 6.15 -20.57 8.51
CA ARG A 27 7.62 -20.52 8.35
C ARG A 27 8.07 -20.00 6.98
N HIS A 28 7.47 -18.94 6.45
CA HIS A 28 8.04 -18.23 5.29
C HIS A 28 8.43 -16.81 5.65
N CYS A 29 9.58 -16.37 5.14
CA CYS A 29 9.93 -14.96 5.18
C CYS A 29 8.95 -14.14 4.32
N MET A 30 8.90 -12.84 4.56
CA MET A 30 8.01 -11.92 3.84
C MET A 30 8.21 -11.99 2.32
N ASP A 31 9.44 -12.16 1.84
CA ASP A 31 9.74 -12.23 0.40
C ASP A 31 9.18 -13.49 -0.24
N CYS A 32 9.40 -14.65 0.39
CA CYS A 32 8.83 -15.93 0.00
C CYS A 32 7.30 -15.89 0.03
N ALA A 33 6.71 -15.37 1.11
CA ALA A 33 5.26 -15.21 1.23
C ALA A 33 4.70 -14.31 0.10
N ARG A 34 5.37 -13.19 -0.19
CA ARG A 34 4.99 -12.27 -1.28
C ARG A 34 5.14 -12.93 -2.65
N ALA A 35 6.19 -13.71 -2.89
CA ALA A 35 6.39 -14.44 -4.14
C ALA A 35 5.28 -15.48 -4.36
N TYR A 36 4.94 -16.25 -3.31
CA TYR A 36 3.82 -17.18 -3.33
C TYR A 36 2.49 -16.48 -3.61
N SER A 37 2.19 -15.38 -2.92
CA SER A 37 1.00 -14.57 -3.19
C SER A 37 0.99 -14.05 -4.63
N ARG A 38 2.08 -13.51 -5.16
CA ARG A 38 2.15 -13.02 -6.55
C ARG A 38 1.86 -14.12 -7.57
N ARG A 39 2.43 -15.32 -7.39
CA ARG A 39 2.12 -16.47 -8.26
C ARG A 39 0.66 -16.86 -8.15
N ARG A 40 0.13 -16.97 -6.93
CA ARG A 40 -1.26 -17.34 -6.67
C ARG A 40 -2.25 -16.31 -7.22
N TYR A 41 -2.07 -15.02 -6.98
CA TYR A 41 -2.91 -13.96 -7.53
C TYR A 41 -2.77 -13.80 -9.04
N GLY A 42 -1.56 -14.02 -9.59
CA GLY A 42 -1.34 -14.05 -11.05
C GLY A 42 -2.10 -15.19 -11.74
N LEU A 43 -2.23 -16.33 -11.07
CA LEU A 43 -3.02 -17.48 -11.56
C LEU A 43 -4.54 -17.29 -11.38
N ILE A 44 -4.97 -16.65 -10.28
CA ILE A 44 -6.40 -16.49 -9.95
C ILE A 44 -7.09 -15.39 -10.80
N GLN A 45 -6.34 -14.45 -11.40
CA GLN A 45 -6.92 -13.36 -12.19
C GLN A 45 -6.14 -13.06 -13.48
N PRO A 46 -6.25 -13.91 -14.52
CA PRO A 46 -5.65 -13.62 -15.83
C PRO A 46 -6.25 -12.38 -16.53
N GLY A 47 -7.37 -11.83 -16.04
CA GLY A 47 -8.07 -10.68 -16.65
C GLY A 47 -8.22 -9.42 -15.79
N VAL A 48 -7.72 -9.40 -14.55
CA VAL A 48 -7.87 -8.18 -13.73
C VAL A 48 -6.87 -7.14 -14.17
N LYS A 49 -7.39 -6.19 -14.95
CA LYS A 49 -6.72 -4.95 -15.35
C LYS A 49 -6.02 -4.38 -14.12
N ARG A 50 -4.69 -4.47 -14.08
CA ARG A 50 -3.87 -3.72 -13.12
C ARG A 50 -4.40 -2.29 -13.12
N ARG A 51 -4.95 -1.83 -11.99
CA ARG A 51 -5.25 -0.41 -11.83
C ARG A 51 -3.92 0.31 -11.98
N LYS A 52 -3.70 0.95 -13.13
CA LYS A 52 -2.54 1.82 -13.33
C LYS A 52 -2.64 2.88 -12.23
N PRO A 53 -1.56 3.11 -11.44
CA PRO A 53 -1.57 4.20 -10.48
C PRO A 53 -1.92 5.48 -11.25
N VAL A 54 -3.04 6.09 -10.90
CA VAL A 54 -3.47 7.36 -11.50
C VAL A 54 -2.48 8.40 -10.98
N GLY A 55 -1.42 8.68 -11.74
CA GLY A 55 -0.40 9.65 -11.36
C GLY A 55 1.03 9.38 -11.82
N VAL A 56 1.33 8.25 -12.47
CA VAL A 56 2.67 8.03 -13.05
C VAL A 56 2.53 7.80 -14.55
N GLY A 57 2.60 8.88 -15.33
CA GLY A 57 2.77 8.79 -16.79
C GLY A 57 1.52 8.95 -17.65
N SER A 58 0.45 9.57 -17.18
CA SER A 58 -0.58 10.10 -18.07
C SER A 58 -0.73 11.58 -17.82
N GLY A 59 -0.32 12.42 -18.77
CA GLY A 59 -0.59 13.86 -18.85
C GLY A 59 -2.09 14.16 -18.96
N LYS A 60 -2.87 13.68 -17.99
CA LYS A 60 -4.22 14.17 -17.73
C LYS A 60 -4.06 15.30 -16.72
N PRO A 61 -4.48 16.53 -17.05
CA PRO A 61 -4.33 17.66 -16.16
C PRO A 61 -4.99 17.32 -14.83
N ILE A 62 -4.31 17.66 -13.74
CA ILE A 62 -4.89 17.68 -12.40
C ILE A 62 -6.23 18.39 -12.54
N THR A 63 -7.32 17.70 -12.21
CA THR A 63 -8.67 18.25 -12.39
C THR A 63 -8.70 19.61 -11.71
N VAL A 64 -9.04 20.66 -12.47
CA VAL A 64 -8.92 22.09 -12.13
C VAL A 64 -9.38 22.42 -10.70
N LYS A 65 -10.36 21.68 -10.17
CA LYS A 65 -10.86 21.80 -8.79
C LYS A 65 -9.81 21.46 -7.71
N ARG A 66 -8.96 20.46 -7.93
CA ARG A 66 -7.95 20.03 -6.96
C ARG A 66 -6.79 21.02 -6.89
N ASP A 67 -6.36 21.56 -8.03
CA ASP A 67 -5.36 22.62 -8.09
C ASP A 67 -5.86 23.92 -7.46
N TRP A 68 -7.12 24.31 -7.71
CA TRP A 68 -7.73 25.46 -7.06
C TRP A 68 -7.80 25.29 -5.53
N ALA A 69 -8.18 24.10 -5.05
CA ALA A 69 -8.28 23.83 -3.62
C ALA A 69 -6.90 23.81 -2.93
N VAL A 70 -5.84 23.40 -3.62
CA VAL A 70 -4.47 23.47 -3.11
C VAL A 70 -3.98 24.92 -3.06
N LYS A 71 -4.21 25.70 -4.12
CA LYS A 71 -3.84 27.13 -4.17
C LYS A 71 -4.60 27.98 -3.13
N ASN A 72 -5.88 27.68 -2.90
CA ASN A 72 -6.75 28.43 -1.98
C ASN A 72 -6.91 27.76 -0.61
N ARG A 73 -5.99 26.85 -0.24
CA ARG A 73 -6.07 26.05 0.99
C ARG A 73 -6.17 26.92 2.25
N ALA A 74 -5.47 28.04 2.29
CA ALA A 74 -5.51 28.98 3.43
C ALA A 74 -6.87 29.65 3.57
N GLN A 75 -7.46 30.13 2.47
CA GLN A 75 -8.80 30.75 2.47
C GLN A 75 -9.90 29.74 2.83
N LEU A 76 -9.80 28.51 2.33
CA LEU A 76 -10.70 27.41 2.71
C LEU A 76 -10.58 27.05 4.19
N ALA A 77 -9.38 27.09 4.76
CA ALA A 77 -9.16 26.84 6.19
C ALA A 77 -9.74 27.96 7.06
N GLN A 78 -9.60 29.22 6.63
CA GLN A 78 -10.18 30.36 7.33
C GLN A 78 -11.72 30.32 7.30
N ALA A 79 -12.32 30.11 6.14
CA ALA A 79 -13.77 29.99 6.00
C ALA A 79 -14.37 28.84 6.84
N ARG A 80 -13.60 27.77 7.08
CA ARG A 80 -14.01 26.68 7.99
C ARG A 80 -13.96 27.08 9.45
N ARG A 81 -12.98 27.89 9.86
CA ARG A 81 -12.88 28.41 11.23
C ARG A 81 -14.01 29.40 11.52
N ASP A 82 -14.30 30.27 10.57
CA ASP A 82 -15.36 31.27 10.71
C ASP A 82 -16.74 30.61 10.83
N ARG A 83 -17.00 29.52 10.08
CA ARG A 83 -18.22 28.70 10.24
C ARG A 83 -18.35 27.95 11.56
N MET A 84 -17.25 27.73 12.30
CA MET A 84 -17.31 27.09 13.62
C MET A 84 -17.41 28.10 14.76
N ARG A 85 -17.46 29.40 14.44
CA ARG A 85 -17.56 30.49 15.40
C ARG A 85 -18.98 31.08 15.52
N ASP A 86 -19.88 30.69 14.62
CA ASP A 86 -21.34 30.79 14.75
C ASP A 86 -21.86 29.52 15.44
#